data_AF-A0A5P2C5E8-F1
#
_entry.id   AF-A0A5P2C5E8-F1
#
_cell.length_a   1.000
_cell.length_b   1.000
_cell.length_c   1.000
_cell.angle_alpha   90.00
_cell.angle_beta   90.00
_cell.angle_gamma   90.00
#
_symmetry.space_group_name_H-M   'P 1'
#
loop_
_entity.id
_entity.type
_entity.pdbx_description
1 polymer ?
#
loop_
_entity_poly.entity_id
_entity_poly.type
_entity_poly.pdbx_seq_one_letter_code
_entity_poly.pdbx_strand_id
1 'polypeptide(L)'
;MYEYKNSEFVVSGTEHWVAWPVRPRWQLVARFAATVLFLPFWAVLGIAIFLGTLAIGLATEVITAVSSSYDKAFDRFMDKAFGRVFTLPRWCVLWSEMRYEGDAAYYRAEVDRLVAKWTAKATAPYVRNKSRPISECEIPRRAYRGCGGHYVVQTATAQGWELRPSDPEKSVRLWWSASS
;
A
#
# COMPACT_ATOMS: atom_id res chain seq x y z
N MET A 1 -10.06 14.16 9.94
CA MET A 1 -11.02 14.57 8.89
C MET A 1 -10.61 15.98 8.47
N TYR A 2 -10.27 16.24 7.20
CA TYR A 2 -9.92 17.61 6.80
C TYR A 2 -11.20 18.39 6.61
N GLU A 3 -11.32 19.51 7.32
CA GLU A 3 -12.39 20.47 7.12
C GLU A 3 -11.75 21.73 6.53
N TYR A 4 -12.26 22.19 5.40
CA TYR A 4 -11.72 23.35 4.71
C TYR A 4 -12.27 24.61 5.40
N LYS A 5 -11.46 25.30 6.20
CA LYS A 5 -11.87 26.56 6.85
C LYS A 5 -10.91 27.67 6.46
N ASN A 6 -11.44 28.65 5.72
CA ASN A 6 -10.79 29.95 5.43
C ASN A 6 -9.36 29.88 4.89
N SER A 7 -9.11 29.08 3.85
CA SER A 7 -7.83 29.05 3.10
C SER A 7 -6.56 28.77 3.94
N GLU A 8 -6.71 28.38 5.20
CA GLU A 8 -5.64 27.91 6.07
C GLU A 8 -5.84 26.43 6.36
N PHE A 9 -4.75 25.65 6.28
CA PHE A 9 -4.76 24.23 6.63
C PHE A 9 -4.91 24.07 8.14
N VAL A 10 -6.15 24.05 8.62
CA VAL A 10 -6.43 23.76 10.04
C VAL A 10 -6.50 22.24 10.22
N VAL A 11 -5.50 21.68 10.89
CA VAL A 11 -5.42 20.26 11.27
C VAL A 11 -6.50 19.96 12.32
N SER A 12 -7.69 19.54 11.87
CA SER A 12 -8.71 18.99 12.77
C SER A 12 -8.39 17.52 13.07
N GLY A 13 -7.90 17.25 14.29
CA GLY A 13 -7.54 15.92 14.80
C GLY A 13 -6.04 15.61 14.73
N THR A 14 -5.22 16.30 15.51
CA THR A 14 -3.77 16.03 15.67
C THR A 14 -3.47 14.64 16.23
N GLU A 15 -4.44 13.98 16.89
CA GLU A 15 -4.29 12.65 17.49
C GLU A 15 -4.00 11.52 16.47
N HIS A 16 -4.43 11.65 15.22
CA HIS A 16 -4.27 10.59 14.22
C HIS A 16 -2.95 10.69 13.43
N TRP A 17 -2.18 11.76 13.65
CA TRP A 17 -0.89 12.00 12.99
C TRP A 17 0.32 11.63 13.86
N VAL A 18 0.09 11.39 15.15
CA VAL A 18 1.11 10.90 16.08
C VAL A 18 1.28 9.38 15.99
N ALA A 19 2.30 8.85 16.66
CA ALA A 19 2.51 7.42 16.74
C ALA A 19 1.30 6.73 17.40
N TRP A 20 0.90 5.58 16.85
CA TRP A 20 -0.21 4.82 17.38
C TRP A 20 0.20 4.10 18.67
N PRO A 21 -0.74 3.93 19.62
CA PRO A 21 -0.46 3.23 20.87
C PRO A 21 0.02 1.80 20.60
N VAL A 22 1.00 1.35 21.38
CA VAL A 22 1.56 -0.01 21.28
C VAL A 22 0.45 -1.02 21.60
N ARG A 23 0.25 -2.01 20.72
CA ARG A 23 -0.74 -3.08 20.99
C ARG A 23 -0.21 -4.00 22.09
N PRO A 24 -1.08 -4.53 22.96
CA PRO A 24 -0.64 -5.50 23.95
C PRO A 24 -0.11 -6.77 23.27
N ARG A 25 0.98 -7.32 23.80
CA ARG A 25 1.73 -8.42 23.17
C ARG A 25 0.87 -9.65 22.87
N TRP A 26 -0.07 -9.99 23.73
CA TRP A 26 -0.97 -11.14 23.52
C TRP A 26 -1.85 -10.99 22.27
N GLN A 27 -2.32 -9.76 21.97
CA GLN A 27 -3.10 -9.50 20.75
C GLN A 27 -2.23 -9.62 19.50
N LEU A 28 -0.97 -9.18 19.57
CA LEU A 28 -0.03 -9.32 18.47
C LEU A 28 0.28 -10.78 18.19
N VAL A 29 0.55 -11.57 19.22
CA VAL A 29 0.81 -13.02 19.10
C VAL A 29 -0.40 -13.74 18.52
N ALA A 30 -1.61 -13.49 19.03
CA ALA A 30 -2.82 -14.13 18.52
C ALA A 30 -3.07 -13.78 17.04
N ARG A 31 -2.94 -12.51 16.67
CA ARG A 31 -3.09 -12.06 15.27
C ARG A 31 -1.98 -12.60 14.37
N PHE A 32 -0.75 -12.69 14.86
CA PHE A 32 0.37 -13.27 14.13
C PHE A 32 0.13 -14.76 13.88
N ALA A 33 -0.25 -15.54 14.90
CA ALA A 33 -0.61 -16.95 14.76
C ALA A 33 -1.75 -17.14 13.73
N ALA A 34 -2.81 -16.35 13.83
CA ALA A 34 -3.89 -16.35 12.84
C ALA A 34 -3.38 -15.99 11.43
N THR A 35 -2.42 -15.07 11.31
CA THR A 35 -1.81 -14.69 10.01
C THR A 35 -1.00 -15.83 9.43
N VAL A 36 -0.19 -16.52 10.25
CA VAL A 36 0.62 -17.67 9.83
C VAL A 36 -0.24 -18.83 9.34
N LEU A 37 -1.43 -19.03 9.94
CA LEU A 37 -2.39 -20.04 9.49
C LEU A 37 -3.18 -19.58 8.24
N PHE A 38 -3.51 -18.29 8.16
CA PHE A 38 -4.28 -17.73 7.05
C PHE A 38 -3.47 -17.63 5.76
N LEU A 39 -2.21 -17.20 5.83
CA LEU A 39 -1.35 -17.02 4.66
C LEU A 39 -1.22 -18.27 3.76
N PRO A 40 -0.95 -19.49 4.27
CA PRO A 40 -0.84 -20.67 3.42
C PRO A 40 -2.19 -21.04 2.80
N PHE A 41 -3.28 -20.97 3.57
CA PHE A 41 -4.63 -21.18 3.03
C PHE A 41 -4.95 -20.19 1.89
N TRP A 42 -4.60 -18.93 2.11
CA TRP A 42 -4.82 -17.86 1.15
C TRP A 42 -3.95 -18.01 -0.11
N ALA A 43 -2.71 -18.46 0.04
CA ALA A 43 -1.83 -18.79 -1.07
C ALA A 43 -2.38 -19.96 -1.90
N VAL A 44 -2.86 -21.03 -1.25
CA VAL A 44 -3.50 -22.17 -1.92
C VAL A 44 -4.74 -21.72 -2.69
N LEU A 45 -5.58 -20.86 -2.09
CA LEU A 45 -6.74 -20.29 -2.76
C LEU A 45 -6.34 -19.47 -4.00
N GLY A 46 -5.31 -18.63 -3.88
CA GLY A 46 -4.77 -17.85 -5.00
C GLY A 46 -4.25 -18.74 -6.13
N ILE A 47 -3.52 -19.81 -5.80
CA ILE A 47 -3.06 -20.82 -6.78
C ILE A 47 -4.25 -21.52 -7.44
N ALA A 48 -5.26 -21.92 -6.68
CA ALA A 48 -6.45 -22.59 -7.22
C ALA A 48 -7.22 -21.68 -8.19
N ILE A 49 -7.39 -20.39 -7.85
CA ILE A 49 -8.00 -19.39 -8.74
C ILE A 49 -7.15 -19.18 -9.99
N PHE A 50 -5.83 -19.08 -9.85
CA PHE A 50 -4.90 -18.96 -10.98
C PHE A 50 -5.00 -20.17 -11.92
N LEU A 51 -4.98 -21.39 -11.39
CA LEU A 51 -5.12 -22.61 -12.19
C LEU A 51 -6.49 -22.71 -12.86
N GLY A 52 -7.56 -22.33 -12.14
CA GLY A 52 -8.91 -22.30 -12.71
C GLY A 52 -9.05 -21.28 -13.85
N THR A 53 -8.49 -20.08 -13.68
CA THR A 53 -8.47 -19.05 -14.75
C THR A 53 -7.59 -19.45 -15.93
N LEU A 54 -6.46 -20.13 -15.69
CA LEU A 54 -5.62 -20.69 -16.73
C LEU A 54 -6.36 -21.79 -17.52
N ALA A 55 -7.08 -22.68 -16.83
CA ALA A 55 -7.89 -23.71 -17.46
C ALA A 55 -9.03 -23.12 -18.30
N ILE A 56 -9.70 -22.07 -17.81
CA ILE A 56 -10.70 -21.31 -18.57
C ILE A 56 -10.03 -20.67 -19.80
N GLY A 57 -8.89 -20.01 -19.61
CA GLY A 57 -8.09 -19.38 -20.67
C GLY A 57 -7.78 -20.35 -21.82
N LEU A 58 -7.27 -21.54 -21.48
CA LEU A 58 -7.00 -22.61 -22.43
C LEU A 58 -8.27 -23.09 -23.15
N ALA A 59 -9.38 -23.23 -22.43
CA ALA A 59 -10.66 -23.60 -23.04
C ALA A 59 -11.22 -22.48 -23.95
N THR A 60 -10.86 -21.23 -23.68
CA THR A 60 -11.34 -20.05 -24.42
C THR A 60 -10.53 -19.71 -25.66
N GLU A 61 -9.41 -20.39 -25.95
CA GLU A 61 -8.72 -20.29 -27.26
C GLU A 61 -9.66 -20.57 -28.45
N VAL A 62 -10.75 -21.32 -28.23
CA VAL A 62 -11.81 -21.57 -29.23
C VAL A 62 -12.72 -20.34 -29.46
N ILE A 63 -12.83 -19.44 -28.48
CA ILE A 63 -13.75 -18.29 -28.47
C ILE A 63 -13.03 -16.97 -28.80
N THR A 64 -11.76 -16.81 -28.42
CA THR A 64 -10.96 -15.60 -28.67
C THR A 64 -10.70 -15.33 -30.16
N ALA A 65 -10.82 -16.35 -31.02
CA ALA A 65 -10.82 -16.19 -32.47
C ALA A 65 -11.94 -15.24 -32.99
N VAL A 66 -12.97 -14.96 -32.18
CA VAL A 66 -14.17 -14.23 -32.61
C VAL A 66 -14.37 -12.87 -31.90
N SER A 67 -13.68 -12.55 -30.80
CA SER A 67 -13.98 -11.31 -30.05
C SER A 67 -12.82 -10.70 -29.26
N SER A 68 -12.31 -9.57 -29.75
CA SER A 68 -11.38 -8.68 -29.02
C SER A 68 -11.99 -8.01 -27.78
N SER A 69 -13.32 -8.09 -27.61
CA SER A 69 -14.00 -7.59 -26.42
C SER A 69 -13.88 -8.57 -25.23
N TYR A 70 -13.61 -9.85 -25.49
CA TYR A 70 -13.42 -10.86 -24.45
C TYR A 70 -12.10 -10.66 -23.71
N ASP A 71 -11.00 -10.44 -24.44
CA ASP A 71 -9.67 -10.18 -23.85
C ASP A 71 -9.69 -9.01 -22.87
N LYS A 72 -10.29 -7.88 -23.26
CA LYS A 72 -10.43 -6.70 -22.38
C LYS A 72 -11.31 -6.95 -21.16
N ALA A 73 -12.26 -7.87 -21.23
CA ALA A 73 -13.10 -8.23 -20.10
C ALA A 73 -12.37 -9.19 -19.15
N PHE A 74 -11.61 -10.14 -19.71
CA PHE A 74 -10.79 -11.08 -18.98
C PHE A 74 -9.63 -10.39 -18.25
N ASP A 75 -8.90 -9.50 -18.91
CA ASP A 75 -7.82 -8.72 -18.28
C ASP A 75 -8.33 -7.89 -17.08
N ARG A 76 -9.46 -7.19 -17.25
CA ARG A 76 -10.09 -6.42 -16.17
C ARG A 76 -10.58 -7.32 -15.03
N PHE A 77 -11.05 -8.52 -15.33
CA PHE A 77 -11.43 -9.51 -14.33
C PHE A 77 -10.20 -10.01 -13.58
N MET A 78 -9.12 -10.34 -14.27
CA MET A 78 -7.86 -10.81 -13.70
C MET A 78 -7.24 -9.75 -12.79
N ASP A 79 -7.15 -8.50 -13.24
CA ASP A 79 -6.66 -7.37 -12.43
C ASP A 79 -7.48 -7.21 -11.13
N LYS A 80 -8.81 -7.33 -11.23
CA LYS A 80 -9.70 -7.18 -10.08
C LYS A 80 -9.67 -8.40 -9.15
N ALA A 81 -9.57 -9.60 -9.69
CA ALA A 81 -9.48 -10.85 -8.95
C ALA A 81 -8.15 -10.92 -8.21
N PHE A 82 -7.02 -10.73 -8.91
CA PHE A 82 -5.70 -10.75 -8.31
C PHE A 82 -5.46 -9.55 -7.39
N GLY A 83 -5.89 -8.34 -7.75
CA GLY A 83 -5.77 -7.17 -6.88
C GLY A 83 -6.44 -7.39 -5.52
N ARG A 84 -7.63 -8.02 -5.50
CA ARG A 84 -8.34 -8.34 -4.26
C ARG A 84 -7.74 -9.53 -3.52
N VAL A 85 -7.25 -10.55 -4.23
CA VAL A 85 -6.59 -11.72 -3.62
C VAL A 85 -5.24 -11.33 -3.02
N PHE A 86 -4.39 -10.55 -3.67
CA PHE A 86 -3.08 -10.23 -3.12
C PHE A 86 -3.08 -9.11 -2.06
N THR A 87 -4.23 -8.51 -1.77
CA THR A 87 -4.34 -7.54 -0.68
C THR A 87 -4.45 -8.26 0.65
N LEU A 88 -3.39 -8.20 1.47
CA LEU A 88 -3.42 -8.77 2.82
C LEU A 88 -4.52 -8.11 3.66
N PRO A 89 -5.36 -8.90 4.36
CA PRO A 89 -6.35 -8.35 5.27
C PRO A 89 -5.71 -7.40 6.29
N ARG A 90 -6.42 -6.31 6.63
CA ARG A 90 -5.91 -5.28 7.57
C ARG A 90 -5.62 -5.82 8.98
N TRP A 91 -6.19 -6.98 9.34
CA TRP A 91 -5.97 -7.63 10.63
C TRP A 91 -4.67 -8.43 10.69
N CYS A 92 -4.10 -8.83 9.56
CA CYS A 92 -2.89 -9.65 9.53
C CYS A 92 -1.72 -8.90 10.17
N VAL A 93 -0.95 -9.56 11.02
CA VAL A 93 0.24 -8.99 11.66
C VAL A 93 1.46 -9.67 11.05
N LEU A 94 2.38 -8.87 10.52
CA LEU A 94 3.64 -9.37 9.96
C LEU A 94 4.66 -9.60 11.07
N TRP A 95 5.69 -10.40 10.78
CA TRP A 95 6.78 -10.67 11.73
C TRP A 95 7.48 -9.38 12.18
N SER A 96 7.68 -8.43 11.27
CA SER A 96 8.26 -7.12 11.59
C SER A 96 7.39 -6.34 12.58
N GLU A 97 6.06 -6.34 12.40
CA GLU A 97 5.13 -5.73 13.35
C GLU A 97 5.17 -6.43 14.71
N MET A 98 5.33 -7.75 14.77
CA MET A 98 5.44 -8.48 16.03
C MET A 98 6.75 -8.15 16.77
N ARG A 99 7.87 -8.04 16.05
CA ARG A 99 9.20 -7.86 16.64
C ARG A 99 9.50 -6.41 17.03
N TYR A 100 9.07 -5.46 16.21
CA TYR A 100 9.42 -4.04 16.34
C TYR A 100 8.24 -3.16 16.78
N GLU A 101 7.15 -3.75 17.28
CA GLU A 101 6.06 -2.94 17.84
C GLU A 101 6.58 -2.06 18.99
N GLY A 102 6.37 -0.75 18.89
CA GLY A 102 6.84 0.23 19.87
C GLY A 102 8.27 0.73 19.65
N ASP A 103 9.01 0.18 18.68
CA ASP A 103 10.33 0.67 18.30
C ASP A 103 10.21 1.81 17.28
N ALA A 104 10.17 3.05 17.77
CA ALA A 104 10.08 4.23 16.92
C ALA A 104 11.27 4.37 15.96
N ALA A 105 12.47 3.92 16.33
CA ALA A 105 13.66 4.04 15.49
C ALA A 105 13.56 3.11 14.28
N TYR A 106 13.09 1.87 14.48
CA TYR A 106 12.80 0.95 13.39
C TYR A 106 11.80 1.53 12.39
N TYR A 107 10.69 2.09 12.88
CA TYR A 107 9.66 2.67 12.00
C TYR A 107 10.15 3.93 11.27
N ARG A 108 10.97 4.77 11.91
CA ARG A 108 11.61 5.91 11.22
C ARG A 108 12.51 5.43 10.08
N ALA A 109 13.38 4.46 10.34
CA ALA A 109 14.25 3.89 9.31
C ALA A 109 13.46 3.26 8.15
N GLU A 110 12.34 2.60 8.43
CA GLU A 110 11.48 2.03 7.38
C GLU A 110 10.79 3.12 6.56
N VAL A 111 10.31 4.19 7.20
CA VAL A 111 9.77 5.36 6.49
C VAL A 111 10.85 6.00 5.61
N ASP A 112 12.04 6.25 6.14
CA ASP A 112 13.13 6.87 5.37
C ASP A 112 13.51 6.01 4.16
N ARG A 113 13.58 4.69 4.33
CA ARG A 113 13.83 3.73 3.25
C ARG A 113 12.73 3.77 2.19
N LEU A 114 11.46 3.81 2.60
CA LEU A 114 10.33 3.84 1.67
C LEU A 114 10.27 5.15 0.90
N VAL A 115 10.41 6.30 1.58
CA VAL A 115 10.45 7.61 0.95
C VAL A 115 11.61 7.67 -0.03
N ALA A 116 12.83 7.28 0.35
CA ALA A 116 13.98 7.25 -0.54
C ALA A 116 13.74 6.36 -1.79
N LYS A 117 13.12 5.18 -1.60
CA LYS A 117 12.76 4.29 -2.71
C LYS A 117 11.75 4.93 -3.65
N TRP A 118 10.75 5.65 -3.13
CA TRP A 118 9.76 6.35 -3.94
C TRP A 118 10.35 7.56 -4.65
N THR A 119 11.18 8.35 -3.97
CA THR A 119 11.94 9.46 -4.56
C THR A 119 12.81 8.97 -5.70
N ALA A 120 13.56 7.88 -5.53
CA ALA A 120 14.36 7.30 -6.60
C ALA A 120 13.53 6.90 -7.83
N LYS A 121 12.28 6.45 -7.63
CA LYS A 121 11.35 6.14 -8.74
C LYS A 121 10.75 7.40 -9.37
N ALA A 122 10.50 8.45 -8.60
CA ALA A 122 9.94 9.71 -9.08
C ALA A 122 10.98 10.53 -9.86
N THR A 123 12.24 10.53 -9.41
CA THR A 123 13.36 11.23 -10.06
C THR A 123 13.99 10.43 -11.20
N ALA A 124 13.60 9.16 -11.39
CA ALA A 124 14.15 8.34 -12.47
C ALA A 124 13.92 9.01 -13.84
N PRO A 125 14.95 9.12 -14.69
CA PRO A 125 14.82 9.76 -15.99
C PRO A 125 13.80 9.01 -16.84
N TYR A 126 12.98 9.76 -17.58
CA TYR A 126 12.04 9.17 -18.51
C TYR A 126 12.79 8.43 -19.61
N VAL A 127 12.49 7.13 -19.75
CA VAL A 127 13.01 6.30 -20.83
C VAL A 127 11.86 6.00 -21.80
N ARG A 128 12.06 6.32 -23.08
CA ARG A 128 11.10 5.97 -24.15
C ARG A 128 10.80 4.46 -24.10
N ASN A 129 9.52 4.08 -24.19
CA ASN A 129 8.99 2.72 -23.98
C ASN A 129 9.00 2.18 -22.52
N LYS A 130 9.24 3.02 -21.50
CA LYS A 130 8.96 2.66 -20.09
C LYS A 130 7.80 3.46 -19.54
N SER A 131 7.19 2.96 -18.46
CA SER A 131 6.18 3.69 -17.70
C SER A 131 6.73 5.04 -17.25
N ARG A 132 5.87 6.07 -17.22
CA ARG A 132 6.24 7.39 -16.72
C ARG A 132 6.74 7.29 -15.26
N PRO A 133 7.63 8.20 -14.84
CA PRO A 133 8.00 8.32 -13.44
C PRO A 133 6.76 8.52 -12.58
N ILE A 134 6.78 7.95 -11.38
CA ILE A 134 5.62 7.92 -10.51
C ILE A 134 5.48 9.29 -9.83
N SER A 135 4.32 9.92 -9.97
CA SER A 135 4.00 11.21 -9.36
C SER A 135 3.25 11.09 -8.03
N GLU A 136 2.64 9.93 -7.75
CA GLU A 136 1.87 9.70 -6.53
C GLU A 136 2.42 8.51 -5.73
N CYS A 137 2.58 8.71 -4.44
CA CYS A 137 3.03 7.69 -3.50
C CYS A 137 2.00 7.53 -2.38
N GLU A 138 1.62 6.29 -2.06
CA GLU A 138 0.82 5.97 -0.90
C GLU A 138 1.67 5.16 0.09
N ILE A 139 1.89 5.73 1.28
CA ILE A 139 2.59 5.05 2.39
C ILE A 139 1.52 4.49 3.33
N PRO A 140 1.42 3.16 3.51
CA PRO A 140 0.39 2.56 4.35
C PRO A 140 0.69 2.75 5.84
N ARG A 141 -0.35 2.85 6.68
CA ARG A 141 -0.22 3.01 8.15
C ARG A 141 0.77 2.05 8.81
N ARG A 142 0.84 0.81 8.35
CA ARG A 142 1.75 -0.22 8.88
C ARG A 142 3.21 0.23 8.86
N ALA A 143 3.61 1.05 7.89
CA ALA A 143 4.99 1.50 7.72
C ALA A 143 5.41 2.61 8.70
N TYR A 144 4.46 3.39 9.23
CA TYR A 144 4.75 4.51 10.12
C TYR A 144 4.04 4.42 11.47
N ARG A 145 3.43 3.27 11.80
CA ARG A 145 2.62 3.09 13.01
C ARG A 145 3.34 3.55 14.28
N GLY A 146 4.62 3.21 14.43
CA GLY A 146 5.40 3.54 15.62
C GLY A 146 6.09 4.92 15.61
N CYS A 147 6.14 5.63 14.48
CA CYS A 147 6.74 6.98 14.41
C CYS A 147 5.72 8.09 14.14
N GLY A 148 4.52 7.75 13.65
CA GLY A 148 3.43 8.68 13.33
C GLY A 148 3.48 9.18 11.88
N GLY A 149 2.31 9.63 11.40
CA GLY A 149 2.18 10.24 10.07
C GLY A 149 2.94 11.55 9.93
N HIS A 150 3.14 12.31 11.02
CA HIS A 150 3.93 13.53 11.01
C HIS A 150 5.37 13.31 10.53
N TYR A 151 6.01 12.22 10.98
CA TYR A 151 7.37 11.90 10.56
C TYR A 151 7.43 11.60 9.05
N VAL A 152 6.41 10.90 8.52
CA VAL A 152 6.30 10.64 7.07
C VAL A 152 6.24 11.94 6.29
N VAL A 153 5.37 12.86 6.68
CA VAL A 153 5.23 14.16 6.01
C VAL A 153 6.52 14.95 6.10
N GLN A 154 7.15 15.00 7.27
CA GLN A 154 8.42 15.70 7.47
C GLN A 154 9.52 15.17 6.55
N THR A 155 9.75 13.84 6.54
CA THR A 155 10.77 13.22 5.69
C THR A 155 10.44 13.38 4.20
N ALA A 156 9.18 13.23 3.83
CA ALA A 156 8.74 13.36 2.45
C ALA A 156 8.89 14.79 1.92
N THR A 157 8.46 15.79 2.70
CA THR A 157 8.58 17.21 2.34
C THR A 157 10.05 17.64 2.26
N ALA A 158 10.92 17.12 3.12
CA ALA A 158 12.37 17.34 3.00
C ALA A 158 12.96 16.82 1.67
N GLN A 159 12.30 15.85 1.02
CA GLN A 159 12.70 15.32 -0.28
C GLN A 159 11.93 15.94 -1.46
N GLY A 160 11.03 16.91 -1.24
CA GLY A 160 10.25 17.58 -2.29
C GLY A 160 8.87 16.97 -2.56
N TRP A 161 8.38 16.09 -1.69
CA TRP A 161 7.00 15.59 -1.75
C TRP A 161 6.01 16.52 -1.03
N GLU A 162 4.83 16.68 -1.61
CA GLU A 162 3.72 17.43 -1.04
C GLU A 162 2.64 16.48 -0.50
N LEU A 163 2.04 16.85 0.63
CA LEU A 163 0.94 16.10 1.23
C LEU A 163 -0.36 16.34 0.44
N ARG A 164 -1.02 15.26 -0.01
CA ARG A 164 -2.38 15.30 -0.54
C ARG A 164 -3.40 15.04 0.58
N PRO A 165 -4.69 15.38 0.38
CA PRO A 165 -5.75 14.97 1.30
C PRO A 165 -5.73 13.44 1.50
N SER A 166 -5.27 13.00 2.66
CA SER A 166 -5.07 11.58 2.98
C SER A 166 -5.59 11.22 4.35
N ASP A 167 -6.20 10.04 4.47
CA ASP A 167 -6.69 9.49 5.74
C ASP A 167 -5.56 8.77 6.48
N PRO A 168 -4.94 9.38 7.51
CA PRO A 168 -3.76 8.81 8.19
C PRO A 168 -4.06 7.49 8.91
N GLU A 169 -5.32 7.11 9.08
CA GLU A 169 -5.70 5.79 9.60
C GLU A 169 -5.55 4.67 8.56
N LYS A 170 -5.52 5.04 7.28
CA LYS A 170 -5.33 4.13 6.15
C LYS A 170 -3.92 4.29 5.60
N SER A 171 -3.58 5.49 5.18
CA SER A 171 -2.36 5.80 4.47
C SER A 171 -2.12 7.30 4.33
N VAL A 172 -0.86 7.67 4.20
CA VAL A 172 -0.44 9.03 3.83
C VAL A 172 -0.21 9.04 2.32
N ARG A 173 -0.88 9.97 1.63
CA ARG A 173 -0.75 10.15 0.17
C ARG A 173 0.12 11.37 -0.11
N LEU A 174 1.11 11.17 -0.94
CA LEU A 174 2.15 12.14 -1.25
C LEU A 174 2.20 12.34 -2.77
N TRP A 175 2.42 13.58 -3.19
CA TRP A 175 2.58 13.95 -4.59
C TRP A 175 3.97 14.54 -4.82
N TRP A 176 4.59 14.18 -5.94
CA TRP A 176 5.90 14.69 -6.31
C TRP A 176 5.76 16.07 -6.95
N SER A 177 6.16 17.13 -6.24
CA SER A 177 6.01 18.52 -6.69
C SER A 177 6.73 18.80 -8.02
N ALA A 178 7.92 18.23 -8.23
CA ALA A 178 8.68 18.45 -9.47
C ALA A 178 8.11 17.73 -10.71
N SER A 179 6.90 17.17 -10.63
CA SER A 179 6.16 16.64 -11.77
C SER A 179 5.05 17.55 -12.31
N SER A 180 4.79 18.70 -11.65
CA SER A 180 3.84 19.73 -12.10
C SER A 180 4.47 20.76 -13.03
#